data_AF-A0A8J3QIX5-F1
#
_entry.id   AF-A0A8J3QIX5-F1
#
_cell.length_a   1.000
_cell.length_b   1.000
_cell.length_c   1.000
_cell.angle_alpha   90.00
_cell.angle_beta   90.00
_cell.angle_gamma   90.00
#
_symmetry.space_group_name_H-M   'P 1'
#
loop_
_entity.id
_entity.type
_entity.pdbx_description
1 polymer ?
#
loop_
_entity_poly.entity_id
_entity_poly.type
_entity_poly.pdbx_seq_one_letter_code
_entity_poly.pdbx_strand_id
1 'polypeptide(L)'
;MQQDSWRQVNIAYPGGSRAERERHAIDHLTRAIPAAGHIATWWFVRKGPWRIRYQPAAEQAATSTEQLLVQGMIWTPDIYEPEVHAFGGVEAMAAAHALFHADSSHLLRYLHNNPADRREMSLLLATALMRAAGLDLEEQGDVWACVAEHRADLLNDTPTPDVLTWTRYVEQTRTLLCGIPRSSETDVQWLNAFSAAGQALQHLRSRGSLTRGLRAVITKHVIFHWNRIGIPGRAQAQLASAAKDAILGTPQHIGWLPSWHEERVGGLSLPDPSALTFQSGATA
;
A
#
# COMPACT_ATOMS: atom_id res chain seq x y z
N MET A 1 5.15 -8.75 -29.09
CA MET A 1 5.95 -7.67 -28.49
C MET A 1 5.22 -6.36 -28.78
N GLN A 2 4.24 -5.98 -27.95
CA GLN A 2 3.56 -4.68 -28.01
C GLN A 2 3.92 -3.97 -26.70
N GLN A 3 5.09 -3.34 -26.66
CA GLN A 3 5.52 -2.53 -25.51
C GLN A 3 5.37 -1.02 -25.74
N ASP A 4 4.96 -0.57 -26.93
CA ASP A 4 5.28 0.79 -27.40
C ASP A 4 4.16 1.84 -27.26
N SER A 5 3.03 1.55 -26.59
CA SER A 5 1.94 2.53 -26.48
C SER A 5 1.93 3.34 -25.19
N TRP A 6 2.81 3.05 -24.23
CA TRP A 6 2.88 3.85 -23.01
C TRP A 6 3.56 5.19 -23.25
N ARG A 7 2.97 6.24 -22.68
CA ARG A 7 3.49 7.59 -22.66
C ARG A 7 3.61 8.08 -21.22
N GLN A 8 4.52 9.01 -20.98
CA GLN A 8 4.70 9.65 -19.68
C GLN A 8 4.78 11.17 -19.80
N VAL A 9 4.06 11.84 -18.91
CA VAL A 9 4.23 13.27 -18.65
C VAL A 9 4.56 13.48 -17.18
N ASN A 10 5.48 14.41 -16.92
CA ASN A 10 5.89 14.78 -15.57
C ASN A 10 5.32 16.16 -15.26
N ILE A 11 4.36 16.24 -14.34
CA ILE A 11 3.65 17.47 -13.99
C ILE A 11 4.16 18.04 -12.67
N ALA A 12 4.59 19.30 -12.69
CA ALA A 12 4.98 20.07 -11.52
C ALA A 12 3.78 20.86 -11.00
N TYR A 13 3.12 20.34 -9.97
CA TYR A 13 1.98 21.03 -9.35
C TYR A 13 2.44 22.21 -8.46
N PRO A 14 1.74 23.36 -8.52
CA PRO A 14 2.07 24.53 -7.71
C PRO A 14 1.79 24.28 -6.23
N GLY A 15 2.41 25.08 -5.36
CA GLY A 15 2.16 25.04 -3.90
C GLY A 15 3.46 25.05 -3.07
N GLY A 16 3.46 25.83 -1.99
CA GLY A 16 4.60 25.95 -1.08
C GLY A 16 4.78 24.71 -0.21
N SER A 17 3.69 24.05 0.17
CA SER A 17 3.69 22.82 0.96
C SER A 17 3.38 21.57 0.14
N ARG A 18 3.74 20.39 0.68
CA ARG A 18 3.39 19.10 0.08
C ARG A 18 1.87 18.89 0.00
N ALA A 19 1.13 19.40 0.99
CA ALA A 19 -0.32 19.30 1.05
C ALA A 19 -0.99 20.17 -0.02
N GLU A 20 -0.51 21.40 -0.24
CA GLU A 20 -0.98 22.27 -1.33
C GLU A 20 -0.75 21.63 -2.69
N ARG A 21 0.48 21.14 -2.95
CA ARG A 21 0.79 20.45 -4.20
C ARG A 21 -0.07 19.22 -4.43
N GLU A 22 -0.38 18.47 -3.37
CA GLU A 22 -1.28 17.32 -3.44
C GLU A 22 -2.72 17.73 -3.78
N ARG A 23 -3.26 18.77 -3.14
CA ARG A 23 -4.61 19.28 -3.46
C ARG A 23 -4.71 19.72 -4.92
N HIS A 24 -3.75 20.53 -5.38
CA HIS A 24 -3.70 20.96 -6.78
C HIS A 24 -3.59 19.78 -7.76
N ALA A 25 -2.79 18.76 -7.42
CA ALA A 25 -2.68 17.55 -8.22
C ALA A 25 -4.00 16.79 -8.32
N ILE A 26 -4.68 16.57 -7.19
CA ILE A 26 -5.95 15.84 -7.14
C ILE A 26 -7.03 16.60 -7.91
N ASP A 27 -7.16 17.91 -7.68
CA ASP A 27 -8.14 18.75 -8.37
C ASP A 27 -7.93 18.72 -9.89
N HIS A 28 -6.68 18.82 -10.33
CA HIS A 28 -6.33 18.76 -11.75
C HIS A 28 -6.66 17.38 -12.35
N LEU A 29 -6.13 16.30 -11.77
CA LEU A 29 -6.28 14.96 -12.33
C LEU A 29 -7.74 14.47 -12.31
N THR A 30 -8.52 14.86 -11.32
CA THR A 30 -9.96 14.54 -11.24
C THR A 30 -10.74 15.11 -12.43
N ARG A 31 -10.31 16.26 -12.99
CA ARG A 31 -10.91 16.85 -14.19
C ARG A 31 -10.25 16.39 -15.48
N ALA A 32 -8.92 16.33 -15.51
CA ALA A 32 -8.15 16.07 -16.71
C ALA A 32 -8.30 14.61 -17.20
N ILE A 33 -8.34 13.64 -16.28
CA ILE A 33 -8.44 12.22 -16.66
C ILE A 33 -9.75 11.90 -17.40
N PRO A 34 -10.95 12.29 -16.90
CA PRO A 34 -12.19 12.09 -17.65
C PRO A 34 -12.24 12.89 -18.95
N ALA A 35 -11.77 14.15 -18.93
CA ALA A 35 -11.77 15.00 -20.11
C ALA A 35 -10.89 14.44 -21.24
N ALA A 36 -9.78 13.78 -20.89
CA ALA A 36 -8.89 13.15 -21.85
C ALA A 36 -9.55 11.99 -22.64
N GLY A 37 -10.65 11.41 -22.13
CA GLY A 37 -11.67 10.58 -22.82
C GLY A 37 -11.24 9.26 -23.48
N HIS A 38 -9.98 9.17 -23.89
CA HIS A 38 -9.41 8.12 -24.73
C HIS A 38 -8.16 7.54 -24.07
N ILE A 39 -8.24 7.24 -22.78
CA ILE A 39 -7.16 6.60 -22.02
C ILE A 39 -7.60 5.17 -21.72
N ALA A 40 -6.91 4.19 -22.30
CA ALA A 40 -7.19 2.77 -22.04
C ALA A 40 -6.75 2.37 -20.63
N THR A 41 -5.58 2.85 -20.21
CA THR A 41 -5.07 2.68 -18.85
C THR A 41 -4.16 3.83 -18.50
N TRP A 42 -4.08 4.15 -17.22
CA TRP A 42 -3.22 5.20 -16.71
C TRP A 42 -2.96 4.98 -15.23
N TRP A 43 -1.87 5.55 -14.77
CA TRP A 43 -1.57 5.63 -13.36
C TRP A 43 -0.57 6.76 -13.08
N PHE A 44 -0.44 7.13 -11.81
CA PHE A 44 0.50 8.16 -11.39
C PHE A 44 1.44 7.66 -10.30
N VAL A 45 2.64 8.25 -10.23
CA VAL A 45 3.55 8.10 -9.09
C VAL A 45 4.00 9.46 -8.58
N ARG A 46 4.19 9.55 -7.25
CA ARG A 46 4.55 10.79 -6.56
C ARG A 46 6.03 10.75 -6.19
N LYS A 47 6.88 11.33 -7.03
CA LYS A 47 8.34 11.44 -6.77
C LYS A 47 8.88 12.71 -7.44
N GLY A 48 8.96 13.80 -6.69
CA GLY A 48 9.21 15.13 -7.26
C GLY A 48 7.96 15.61 -8.02
N PRO A 49 8.09 16.11 -9.26
CA PRO A 49 6.96 16.20 -10.19
C PRO A 49 6.20 14.87 -10.26
N TRP A 50 4.88 14.92 -10.35
CA TRP A 50 4.07 13.70 -10.46
C TRP A 50 4.21 13.16 -11.86
N ARG A 51 4.56 11.88 -11.98
CA ARG A 51 4.68 11.22 -13.28
C ARG A 51 3.35 10.56 -13.57
N ILE A 52 2.70 10.97 -14.65
CA ILE A 52 1.47 10.38 -15.16
C ILE A 52 1.85 9.50 -16.34
N ARG A 53 1.66 8.20 -16.18
CA ARG A 53 1.90 7.18 -17.20
C ARG A 53 0.56 6.78 -17.77
N TYR A 54 0.39 6.79 -19.08
CA TYR A 54 -0.89 6.49 -19.72
C TYR A 54 -0.70 5.75 -21.04
N GLN A 55 -1.69 4.94 -21.42
CA GLN A 55 -1.82 4.37 -22.76
C GLN A 55 -3.06 5.00 -23.40
N PRO A 56 -2.91 5.71 -24.54
CA PRO A 56 -4.05 6.19 -25.28
C PRO A 56 -4.83 5.00 -25.86
N ALA A 57 -6.15 5.14 -25.98
CA ALA A 57 -7.03 4.12 -26.53
C ALA A 57 -6.78 3.88 -28.03
N ALA A 58 -6.27 4.89 -28.74
CA ALA A 58 -5.82 4.83 -30.11
C ALA A 58 -4.65 5.80 -30.31
N GLU A 59 -3.70 5.46 -31.18
CA GLU A 59 -2.51 6.27 -31.42
C GLU A 59 -2.86 7.69 -31.93
N GLN A 60 -3.94 7.79 -32.72
CA GLN A 60 -4.44 9.07 -33.24
C GLN A 60 -4.94 10.00 -32.13
N ALA A 61 -5.37 9.47 -30.99
CA ALA A 61 -5.84 10.25 -29.85
C ALA A 61 -4.71 10.69 -28.92
N ALA A 62 -3.49 10.19 -29.11
CA ALA A 62 -2.41 10.35 -28.14
C ALA A 62 -2.04 11.82 -27.90
N THR A 63 -1.90 12.62 -28.95
CA THR A 63 -1.58 14.05 -28.84
C THR A 63 -2.69 14.84 -28.14
N SER A 64 -3.96 14.59 -28.48
CA SER A 64 -5.09 15.26 -27.82
C SER A 64 -5.21 14.86 -26.34
N THR A 65 -4.97 13.58 -26.02
CA THR A 65 -4.93 13.09 -24.64
C THR A 65 -3.83 13.79 -23.86
N GLU A 66 -2.62 13.90 -24.41
CA GLU A 66 -1.51 14.60 -23.77
C GLU A 66 -1.86 16.07 -23.47
N GLN A 67 -2.37 16.78 -24.47
CA GLN A 67 -2.74 18.20 -24.35
C GLN A 67 -3.77 18.43 -23.24
N LEU A 68 -4.76 17.55 -23.12
CA LEU A 68 -5.78 17.63 -22.07
C LEU A 68 -5.21 17.27 -20.68
N LEU A 69 -4.30 16.28 -20.60
CA LEU A 69 -3.65 15.88 -19.35
C LEU A 69 -2.77 16.98 -18.76
N VAL A 70 -2.14 17.80 -19.60
CA VAL A 70 -1.16 18.81 -19.17
C VAL A 70 -1.68 20.24 -19.25
N GLN A 71 -2.96 20.42 -19.61
CA GLN A 71 -3.56 21.74 -19.82
C GLN A 71 -3.39 22.66 -18.60
N GLY A 72 -2.74 23.81 -18.82
CA GLY A 72 -2.52 24.82 -17.78
C GLY A 72 -1.46 24.45 -16.74
N MET A 73 -0.76 23.32 -16.89
CA MET A 73 0.24 22.85 -15.93
C MET A 73 1.67 23.14 -16.41
N ILE A 74 2.61 23.24 -15.48
CA ILE A 74 4.05 23.15 -15.79
C ILE A 74 4.39 21.67 -15.94
N TRP A 75 4.91 21.26 -17.09
CA TRP A 75 5.16 19.85 -17.37
C TRP A 75 6.35 19.61 -18.30
N THR A 76 6.82 18.36 -18.32
CA THR A 76 7.85 17.86 -19.27
C THR A 76 7.47 16.47 -19.79
N PRO A 77 7.76 16.14 -21.05
CA PRO A 77 7.62 14.78 -21.57
C PRO A 77 8.73 13.89 -21.02
N ASP A 78 8.50 12.58 -21.02
CA ASP A 78 9.52 11.59 -20.65
C ASP A 78 9.23 10.22 -21.30
N ILE A 79 10.26 9.38 -21.39
CA ILE A 79 10.11 8.01 -21.88
C ILE A 79 9.73 7.12 -20.70
N TYR A 80 8.65 6.34 -20.83
CA TYR A 80 8.30 5.38 -19.80
C TYR A 80 9.07 4.07 -19.98
N GLU A 81 9.97 3.80 -19.04
CA GLU A 81 10.64 2.52 -18.92
C GLU A 81 9.98 1.70 -17.79
N PRO A 82 9.19 0.66 -18.10
CA PRO A 82 8.58 -0.18 -17.07
C PRO A 82 9.66 -0.96 -16.31
N GLU A 83 9.54 -1.03 -14.99
CA GLU A 83 10.47 -1.73 -14.12
C GLU A 83 10.28 -3.27 -14.16
N VAL A 84 10.23 -3.85 -15.37
CA VAL A 84 9.90 -5.25 -15.69
C VAL A 84 10.69 -6.24 -14.84
N HIS A 85 12.01 -6.02 -14.71
CA HIS A 85 12.85 -6.89 -13.91
C HIS A 85 12.45 -6.83 -12.42
N ALA A 86 12.21 -5.63 -11.89
CA ALA A 86 11.87 -5.44 -10.48
C ALA A 86 10.54 -6.09 -10.11
N PHE A 87 9.56 -6.03 -11.03
CA PHE A 87 8.24 -6.63 -10.88
C PHE A 87 8.14 -8.10 -11.28
N GLY A 88 9.25 -8.76 -11.65
CA GLY A 88 9.27 -10.21 -11.84
C GLY A 88 8.86 -10.69 -13.23
N GLY A 89 9.07 -9.87 -14.26
CA GLY A 89 8.86 -10.24 -15.66
C GLY A 89 7.71 -9.49 -16.33
N VAL A 90 7.55 -9.72 -17.64
CA VAL A 90 6.57 -8.97 -18.47
C VAL A 90 5.13 -9.23 -18.02
N GLU A 91 4.77 -10.49 -17.77
CA GLU A 91 3.42 -10.85 -17.29
C GLU A 91 3.11 -10.24 -15.91
N ALA A 92 4.08 -10.26 -14.99
CA ALA A 92 3.92 -9.69 -13.66
C ALA A 92 3.86 -8.15 -13.70
N MET A 93 4.62 -7.52 -14.61
CA MET A 93 4.52 -6.08 -14.86
C MET A 93 3.14 -5.69 -15.42
N ALA A 94 2.54 -6.53 -16.28
CA ALA A 94 1.17 -6.31 -16.76
C ALA A 94 0.14 -6.37 -15.63
N ALA A 95 0.28 -7.35 -14.71
CA ALA A 95 -0.54 -7.40 -13.49
C ALA A 95 -0.34 -6.15 -12.60
N ALA A 96 0.90 -5.65 -12.51
CA ALA A 96 1.19 -4.41 -11.80
C ALA A 96 0.55 -3.18 -12.48
N HIS A 97 0.57 -3.07 -13.81
CA HIS A 97 -0.11 -1.98 -14.52
C HIS A 97 -1.62 -2.02 -14.30
N ALA A 98 -2.23 -3.20 -14.36
CA ALA A 98 -3.66 -3.37 -14.09
C ALA A 98 -4.02 -2.91 -12.66
N LEU A 99 -3.22 -3.31 -11.67
CA LEU A 99 -3.38 -2.83 -10.30
C LEU A 99 -3.18 -1.32 -10.18
N PHE A 100 -2.12 -0.77 -10.77
CA PHE A 100 -1.82 0.65 -10.68
C PHE A 100 -2.90 1.51 -11.31
N HIS A 101 -3.53 1.04 -12.37
CA HIS A 101 -4.67 1.69 -12.96
C HIS A 101 -5.88 1.74 -12.03
N ALA A 102 -6.33 0.58 -11.54
CA ALA A 102 -7.44 0.51 -10.59
C ALA A 102 -7.16 1.34 -9.33
N ASP A 103 -5.99 1.14 -8.72
CA ASP A 103 -5.53 1.85 -7.52
C ASP A 103 -5.49 3.38 -7.74
N SER A 104 -5.14 3.87 -8.95
CA SER A 104 -5.08 5.33 -9.20
C SER A 104 -6.45 5.98 -9.13
N SER A 105 -7.47 5.30 -9.66
CA SER A 105 -8.86 5.78 -9.64
C SER A 105 -9.42 5.83 -8.21
N HIS A 106 -9.13 4.80 -7.40
CA HIS A 106 -9.51 4.80 -5.98
C HIS A 106 -8.71 5.84 -5.19
N LEU A 107 -7.40 5.98 -5.44
CA LEU A 107 -6.55 6.96 -4.78
C LEU A 107 -6.99 8.40 -5.01
N LEU A 108 -7.37 8.80 -6.22
CA LEU A 108 -7.84 10.18 -6.46
C LEU A 108 -9.06 10.48 -5.61
N ARG A 109 -10.04 9.58 -5.57
CA ARG A 109 -11.26 9.73 -4.77
C ARG A 109 -10.97 9.73 -3.27
N TYR A 110 -10.15 8.78 -2.83
CA TYR A 110 -9.76 8.63 -1.43
C TYR A 110 -9.01 9.88 -0.94
N LEU A 111 -8.01 10.35 -1.69
CA LEU A 111 -7.20 11.50 -1.31
C LEU A 111 -7.95 12.83 -1.40
N HIS A 112 -8.95 12.95 -2.27
CA HIS A 112 -9.81 14.14 -2.35
C HIS A 112 -10.48 14.46 -1.01
N ASN A 113 -10.82 13.43 -0.22
CA ASN A 113 -11.44 13.58 1.09
C ASN A 113 -10.43 13.90 2.22
N ASN A 114 -9.16 14.15 1.90
CA ASN A 114 -8.06 14.40 2.84
C ASN A 114 -8.03 13.42 4.03
N PRO A 115 -7.84 12.11 3.76
CA PRO A 115 -8.01 11.07 4.76
C PRO A 115 -6.87 11.07 5.78
N ALA A 116 -7.23 10.80 7.04
CA ALA A 116 -6.28 10.68 8.15
C ALA A 116 -5.71 9.25 8.30
N ASP A 117 -6.35 8.26 7.69
CA ASP A 117 -6.15 6.81 7.89
C ASP A 117 -5.31 6.13 6.78
N ARG A 118 -4.42 6.89 6.14
CA ARG A 118 -3.65 6.40 4.98
C ARG A 118 -2.79 5.19 5.30
N ARG A 119 -2.29 5.08 6.52
CA ARG A 119 -1.40 4.00 6.95
C ARG A 119 -2.21 2.72 7.08
N GLU A 120 -3.34 2.82 7.78
CA GLU A 120 -4.31 1.77 8.04
C GLU A 120 -4.85 1.21 6.73
N MET A 121 -5.37 2.07 5.85
CA MET A 121 -5.85 1.67 4.53
C MET A 121 -4.76 0.94 3.73
N SER A 122 -3.52 1.47 3.73
CA SER A 122 -2.43 0.83 2.99
C SER A 122 -2.03 -0.53 3.53
N LEU A 123 -2.12 -0.76 4.85
CA LEU A 123 -1.87 -2.06 5.46
C LEU A 123 -2.94 -3.06 5.04
N LEU A 124 -4.22 -2.66 5.03
CA LEU A 124 -5.33 -3.53 4.62
C LEU A 124 -5.19 -3.95 3.14
N LEU A 125 -4.90 -3.00 2.25
CA LEU A 125 -4.72 -3.27 0.82
C LEU A 125 -3.50 -4.18 0.56
N ALA A 126 -2.36 -3.88 1.19
CA ALA A 126 -1.15 -4.70 1.05
C ALA A 126 -1.35 -6.12 1.62
N THR A 127 -2.06 -6.25 2.74
CA THR A 127 -2.39 -7.56 3.34
C THR A 127 -3.32 -8.35 2.42
N ALA A 128 -4.32 -7.71 1.81
CA ALA A 128 -5.20 -8.35 0.83
C ALA A 128 -4.41 -8.89 -0.38
N LEU A 129 -3.48 -8.10 -0.92
CA LEU A 129 -2.56 -8.52 -1.98
C LEU A 129 -1.74 -9.75 -1.57
N MET A 130 -1.13 -9.73 -0.39
CA MET A 130 -0.28 -10.83 0.08
C MET A 130 -1.07 -12.12 0.32
N ARG A 131 -2.23 -12.02 1.00
CA ARG A 131 -3.11 -13.17 1.26
C ARG A 131 -3.60 -13.78 -0.05
N ALA A 132 -4.02 -12.95 -1.00
CA ALA A 132 -4.46 -13.41 -2.32
C ALA A 132 -3.32 -13.95 -3.19
N ALA A 133 -2.07 -13.55 -2.92
CA ALA A 133 -0.87 -14.15 -3.53
C ALA A 133 -0.49 -15.52 -2.92
N GLY A 134 -1.25 -15.99 -1.92
CA GLY A 134 -1.04 -17.26 -1.24
C GLY A 134 0.11 -17.23 -0.25
N LEU A 135 0.49 -16.05 0.27
CA LEU A 135 1.51 -15.96 1.31
C LEU A 135 0.92 -16.31 2.68
N ASP A 136 1.59 -17.20 3.41
CA ASP A 136 1.29 -17.41 4.83
C ASP A 136 1.71 -16.20 5.70
N LEU A 137 1.44 -16.28 7.01
CA LEU A 137 1.69 -15.14 7.90
C LEU A 137 3.19 -14.83 8.02
N GLU A 138 4.07 -15.83 8.07
CA GLU A 138 5.52 -15.63 8.17
C GLU A 138 6.09 -15.08 6.86
N GLU A 139 5.61 -15.57 5.71
CA GLU A 139 5.94 -15.03 4.39
C GLU A 139 5.47 -13.58 4.23
N GLN A 140 4.33 -13.20 4.82
CA GLN A 140 3.90 -11.80 4.92
C GLN A 140 4.86 -10.97 5.78
N GLY A 141 5.29 -11.51 6.93
CA GLY A 141 6.31 -10.91 7.80
C GLY A 141 7.62 -10.62 7.06
N ASP A 142 8.08 -11.56 6.23
CA ASP A 142 9.29 -11.43 5.41
C ASP A 142 9.15 -10.32 4.34
N VAL A 143 7.96 -10.15 3.74
CA VAL A 143 7.71 -9.00 2.86
C VAL A 143 7.86 -7.68 3.61
N TRP A 144 7.32 -7.57 4.83
CA TRP A 144 7.48 -6.38 5.66
C TRP A 144 8.93 -6.15 6.07
N ALA A 145 9.69 -7.21 6.38
CA ALA A 145 11.12 -7.15 6.61
C ALA A 145 11.86 -6.55 5.40
N CYS A 146 11.59 -7.08 4.20
CA CYS A 146 12.15 -6.56 2.96
C CYS A 146 11.79 -5.08 2.72
N VAL A 147 10.55 -4.65 3.04
CA VAL A 147 10.16 -3.23 2.93
C VAL A 147 10.92 -2.38 3.95
N ALA A 148 11.08 -2.86 5.19
CA ALA A 148 11.82 -2.15 6.24
C ALA A 148 13.29 -1.96 5.85
N GLU A 149 13.94 -3.00 5.33
CA GLU A 149 15.32 -2.94 4.84
C GLU A 149 15.49 -1.92 3.71
N HIS A 150 14.58 -1.91 2.72
CA HIS A 150 14.60 -0.91 1.64
C HIS A 150 14.43 0.55 2.13
N ARG A 151 14.00 0.74 3.38
CA ARG A 151 13.69 2.05 3.97
C ARG A 151 14.57 2.36 5.18
N ALA A 152 15.53 1.49 5.54
CA ALA A 152 16.32 1.60 6.76
C ALA A 152 17.07 2.93 6.85
N ASP A 153 17.67 3.39 5.75
CA ASP A 153 18.44 4.64 5.70
C ASP A 153 17.62 5.88 6.07
N LEU A 154 16.29 5.81 5.97
CA LEU A 154 15.40 6.92 6.33
C LEU A 154 15.27 7.11 7.86
N LEU A 155 15.78 6.16 8.65
CA LEU A 155 15.73 6.18 10.12
C LEU A 155 17.06 6.59 10.77
N ASN A 156 18.15 6.76 10.01
CA ASN A 156 19.51 6.92 10.55
C ASN A 156 19.70 8.04 11.59
N ASP A 157 18.84 9.08 11.59
CA ASP A 157 18.89 10.20 12.54
C ASP A 157 17.60 10.35 13.37
N THR A 158 16.80 9.29 13.48
CA THR A 158 15.51 9.34 14.19
C THR A 158 15.70 8.86 15.63
N PRO A 159 15.26 9.65 16.63
CA PRO A 159 15.22 9.17 18.00
C PRO A 159 14.42 7.87 18.06
N THR A 160 15.01 6.85 18.66
CA THR A 160 14.31 5.59 18.91
C THR A 160 13.09 5.88 19.78
N PRO A 161 11.88 5.49 19.37
CA PRO A 161 10.72 5.59 20.25
C PRO A 161 10.98 4.85 21.56
N ASP A 162 10.38 5.31 22.67
CA ASP A 162 10.44 4.53 23.89
C ASP A 162 9.71 3.18 23.71
N VAL A 163 10.09 2.20 24.54
CA VAL A 163 9.62 0.81 24.42
C VAL A 163 8.10 0.71 24.50
N LEU A 164 7.44 1.48 25.36
CA LEU A 164 5.99 1.41 25.54
C LEU A 164 5.26 1.97 24.32
N THR A 165 5.72 3.10 23.79
CA THR A 165 5.18 3.69 22.56
C THR A 165 5.35 2.74 21.37
N TRP A 166 6.52 2.13 21.22
CA TRP A 166 6.77 1.15 20.15
C TRP A 166 5.89 -0.08 20.29
N THR A 167 5.80 -0.65 21.49
CA THR A 167 4.99 -1.85 21.77
C THR A 167 3.53 -1.63 21.41
N ARG A 168 2.95 -0.49 21.81
CA ARG A 168 1.56 -0.13 21.45
C ARG A 168 1.38 0.02 19.94
N TYR A 169 2.35 0.63 19.27
CA TYR A 169 2.29 0.81 17.81
C TYR A 169 2.36 -0.52 17.05
N VAL A 170 3.19 -1.46 17.53
CA VAL A 170 3.28 -2.83 17.02
C VAL A 170 1.96 -3.59 17.24
N GLU A 171 1.34 -3.48 18.42
CA GLU A 171 0.06 -4.13 18.74
C GLU A 171 -1.10 -3.62 17.86
N GLN A 172 -1.19 -2.30 17.66
CA GLN A 172 -2.15 -1.70 16.74
C GLN A 172 -1.94 -2.17 15.30
N THR A 173 -0.68 -2.22 14.86
CA THR A 173 -0.31 -2.73 13.53
C THR A 173 -0.70 -4.20 13.39
N ARG A 174 -0.42 -5.04 14.40
CA ARG A 174 -0.81 -6.46 14.41
C ARG A 174 -2.33 -6.65 14.28
N THR A 175 -3.10 -5.82 14.98
CA THR A 175 -4.57 -5.86 14.90
C THR A 175 -5.07 -5.64 13.47
N LEU A 176 -4.46 -4.72 12.73
CA LEU A 176 -4.81 -4.45 11.33
C LEU A 176 -4.35 -5.57 10.39
N LEU A 177 -3.14 -6.10 10.58
CA LEU A 177 -2.57 -7.16 9.74
C LEU A 177 -3.27 -8.52 9.91
N CYS A 178 -3.66 -8.86 11.13
CA CYS A 178 -4.29 -10.14 11.47
C CYS A 178 -5.82 -10.07 11.50
N GLY A 179 -6.39 -8.86 11.57
CA GLY A 179 -7.83 -8.65 11.60
C GLY A 179 -8.53 -8.95 10.26
N ILE A 180 -9.87 -8.91 10.33
CA ILE A 180 -10.74 -8.90 9.16
C ILE A 180 -11.18 -7.43 8.97
N PRO A 181 -10.97 -6.83 7.78
CA PRO A 181 -11.44 -5.47 7.50
C PRO A 181 -12.95 -5.39 7.73
N ARG A 182 -13.43 -4.40 8.48
CA ARG A 182 -14.86 -4.16 8.60
C ARG A 182 -15.39 -3.63 7.27
N SER A 183 -16.36 -4.33 6.68
CA SER A 183 -16.91 -4.04 5.35
C SER A 183 -17.56 -2.65 5.23
N SER A 184 -17.94 -2.03 6.35
CA SER A 184 -18.53 -0.68 6.39
C SER A 184 -17.52 0.45 6.21
N GLU A 185 -16.22 0.18 6.32
CA GLU A 185 -15.16 1.20 6.34
C GLU A 185 -14.22 1.13 5.13
N THR A 186 -14.29 0.07 4.32
CA THR A 186 -13.36 -0.15 3.20
C THR A 186 -14.06 -0.29 1.86
N ASP A 187 -13.58 0.44 0.85
CA ASP A 187 -14.04 0.30 -0.54
C ASP A 187 -13.73 -1.14 -1.04
N VAL A 188 -14.75 -1.99 -1.06
CA VAL A 188 -14.63 -3.41 -1.43
C VAL A 188 -14.01 -3.57 -2.82
N GLN A 189 -14.28 -2.66 -3.76
CA GLN A 189 -13.71 -2.72 -5.10
C GLN A 189 -12.21 -2.44 -5.08
N TRP A 190 -11.75 -1.57 -4.18
CA TRP A 190 -10.33 -1.31 -4.00
C TRP A 190 -9.59 -2.54 -3.44
N LEU A 191 -10.16 -3.20 -2.43
CA LEU A 191 -9.66 -4.48 -1.91
C LEU A 191 -9.64 -5.58 -2.98
N ASN A 192 -10.69 -5.64 -3.81
CA ASN A 192 -10.77 -6.61 -4.91
C ASN A 192 -9.65 -6.40 -5.94
N ALA A 193 -9.29 -5.15 -6.25
CA ALA A 193 -8.19 -4.85 -7.16
C ALA A 193 -6.85 -5.39 -6.64
N PHE A 194 -6.56 -5.19 -5.35
CA PHE A 194 -5.35 -5.74 -4.71
C PHE A 194 -5.39 -7.27 -4.65
N SER A 195 -6.55 -7.85 -4.35
CA SER A 195 -6.73 -9.31 -4.31
C SER A 195 -6.55 -9.94 -5.69
N ALA A 196 -7.11 -9.34 -6.75
CA ALA A 196 -6.96 -9.80 -8.12
C ALA A 196 -5.49 -9.77 -8.58
N ALA A 197 -4.75 -8.72 -8.21
CA ALA A 197 -3.31 -8.65 -8.46
C ALA A 197 -2.55 -9.75 -7.72
N GLY A 198 -2.94 -10.05 -6.47
CA GLY A 198 -2.36 -11.14 -5.69
C GLY A 198 -2.59 -12.50 -6.35
N GLN A 199 -3.82 -12.79 -6.76
CA GLN A 199 -4.17 -14.02 -7.49
C GLN A 199 -3.40 -14.15 -8.80
N ALA A 200 -3.23 -13.05 -9.54
CA ALA A 200 -2.43 -13.05 -10.77
C ALA A 200 -0.96 -13.43 -10.47
N LEU A 201 -0.36 -12.85 -9.43
CA LEU A 201 1.01 -13.19 -9.01
C LEU A 201 1.12 -14.62 -8.50
N GLN A 202 0.13 -15.14 -7.76
CA GLN A 202 0.07 -16.53 -7.35
C GLN A 202 0.05 -17.46 -8.56
N HIS A 203 -0.79 -17.16 -9.55
CA HIS A 203 -0.89 -17.93 -10.77
C HIS A 203 0.45 -17.94 -11.54
N LEU A 204 1.12 -16.78 -11.65
CA LEU A 204 2.45 -16.68 -12.26
C LEU A 204 3.53 -17.46 -11.49
N ARG A 205 3.50 -17.43 -10.14
CA ARG A 205 4.36 -18.26 -9.29
C ARG A 205 4.14 -19.74 -9.57
N SER A 206 2.87 -20.18 -9.61
CA SER A 206 2.51 -21.59 -9.78
C SER A 206 2.96 -22.18 -11.12
N ARG A 207 3.06 -21.34 -12.17
CA ARG A 207 3.54 -21.73 -13.50
C ARG A 207 5.04 -21.52 -13.70
N GLY A 208 5.77 -20.98 -12.70
CA GLY A 208 7.19 -20.68 -12.82
C GLY A 208 7.54 -19.49 -13.72
N SER A 209 6.57 -18.61 -14.02
CA SER A 209 6.75 -17.47 -14.94
C SER A 209 7.39 -16.23 -14.29
N LEU A 210 7.55 -16.22 -12.96
CA LEU A 210 8.17 -15.09 -12.26
C LEU A 210 9.69 -15.12 -12.40
N THR A 211 10.28 -14.01 -12.82
CA THR A 211 11.74 -13.87 -12.93
C THR A 211 12.41 -13.46 -11.61
N ARG A 212 11.62 -13.22 -10.55
CA ARG A 212 12.07 -12.89 -9.19
C ARG A 212 11.17 -13.56 -8.17
N GLY A 213 11.68 -13.77 -6.96
CA GLY A 213 10.88 -14.32 -5.86
C GLY A 213 9.63 -13.46 -5.58
N LEU A 214 8.50 -14.13 -5.32
CA LEU A 214 7.20 -13.48 -5.10
C LEU A 214 7.25 -12.40 -4.02
N ARG A 215 7.92 -12.67 -2.89
CA ARG A 215 8.07 -11.72 -1.79
C ARG A 215 8.77 -10.43 -2.24
N ALA A 216 9.86 -10.54 -3.00
CA ALA A 216 10.58 -9.39 -3.54
C ALA A 216 9.76 -8.58 -4.56
N VAL A 217 8.88 -9.24 -5.33
CA VAL A 217 7.93 -8.58 -6.24
C VAL A 217 6.89 -7.81 -5.43
N ILE A 218 6.25 -8.45 -4.44
CA ILE A 218 5.24 -7.81 -3.59
C ILE A 218 5.82 -6.63 -2.79
N THR A 219 7.06 -6.74 -2.29
CA THR A 219 7.77 -5.60 -1.67
C THR A 219 7.77 -4.36 -2.58
N LYS A 220 7.94 -4.54 -3.90
CA LYS A 220 7.87 -3.41 -4.85
C LYS A 220 6.45 -2.87 -5.00
N HIS A 221 5.42 -3.72 -5.03
CA HIS A 221 4.02 -3.26 -5.02
C HIS A 221 3.72 -2.39 -3.80
N VAL A 222 4.11 -2.83 -2.59
CA VAL A 222 3.91 -2.09 -1.35
C VAL A 222 4.59 -0.72 -1.42
N ILE A 223 5.86 -0.67 -1.82
CA ILE A 223 6.62 0.57 -1.95
C ILE A 223 5.99 1.54 -2.96
N PHE A 224 5.57 1.03 -4.13
CA PHE A 224 4.93 1.86 -5.16
C PHE A 224 3.58 2.39 -4.67
N HIS A 225 2.76 1.57 -4.03
CA HIS A 225 1.50 2.01 -3.44
C HIS A 225 1.72 3.08 -2.36
N TRP A 226 2.67 2.90 -1.45
CA TRP A 226 2.98 3.87 -0.39
C TRP A 226 3.47 5.22 -0.93
N ASN A 227 4.25 5.21 -2.02
CA ASN A 227 4.62 6.44 -2.71
C ASN A 227 3.38 7.16 -3.26
N ARG A 228 2.40 6.42 -3.80
CA ARG A 228 1.20 6.95 -4.46
C ARG A 228 0.14 7.45 -3.49
N ILE A 229 -0.14 6.70 -2.41
CA ILE A 229 -1.02 7.15 -1.32
C ILE A 229 -0.39 8.27 -0.47
N GLY A 230 0.94 8.44 -0.57
CA GLY A 230 1.64 9.60 -0.03
C GLY A 230 2.17 9.44 1.38
N ILE A 231 2.36 8.22 1.88
CA ILE A 231 2.98 8.02 3.20
C ILE A 231 4.42 8.57 3.16
N PRO A 232 4.80 9.49 4.08
CA PRO A 232 6.16 10.01 4.16
C PRO A 232 7.20 8.90 4.34
N GLY A 233 8.39 9.05 3.75
CA GLY A 233 9.42 8.00 3.77
C GLY A 233 9.77 7.49 5.17
N ARG A 234 9.91 8.37 6.16
CA ARG A 234 10.14 7.98 7.57
C ARG A 234 8.99 7.14 8.13
N ALA A 235 7.75 7.55 7.86
CA ALA A 235 6.57 6.79 8.27
C ALA A 235 6.48 5.44 7.57
N GLN A 236 6.93 5.32 6.31
CA GLN A 236 7.05 4.03 5.63
C GLN A 236 8.03 3.11 6.37
N ALA A 237 9.21 3.62 6.75
CA ALA A 237 10.23 2.85 7.47
C ALA A 237 9.72 2.36 8.84
N GLN A 238 9.07 3.26 9.61
CA GLN A 238 8.47 2.93 10.91
C GLN A 238 7.34 1.91 10.77
N LEU A 239 6.42 2.13 9.82
CA LEU A 239 5.28 1.25 9.59
C LEU A 239 5.71 -0.17 9.16
N ALA A 240 6.71 -0.26 8.27
CA ALA A 240 7.27 -1.55 7.84
C ALA A 240 7.99 -2.28 8.98
N SER A 241 8.75 -1.54 9.80
CA SER A 241 9.42 -2.12 10.97
C SER A 241 8.41 -2.63 12.00
N ALA A 242 7.35 -1.86 12.26
CA ALA A 242 6.27 -2.27 13.15
C ALA A 242 5.48 -3.48 12.60
N ALA A 243 5.22 -3.52 11.29
CA ALA A 243 4.55 -4.65 10.64
C ALA A 243 5.39 -5.93 10.68
N LYS A 244 6.70 -5.81 10.47
CA LYS A 244 7.67 -6.89 10.62
C LYS A 244 7.68 -7.39 12.07
N ASP A 245 7.88 -6.50 13.04
CA ASP A 245 7.93 -6.85 14.47
C ASP A 245 6.59 -7.43 14.96
N ALA A 246 5.47 -6.95 14.41
CA ALA A 246 4.14 -7.44 14.71
C ALA A 246 3.94 -8.90 14.31
N ILE A 247 4.66 -9.40 13.30
CA ILE A 247 4.55 -10.77 12.81
C ILE A 247 5.71 -11.63 13.31
N LEU A 248 6.94 -11.20 13.05
CA LEU A 248 8.18 -11.96 13.31
C LEU A 248 8.75 -11.74 14.71
N GLY A 249 8.18 -10.83 15.50
CA GLY A 249 8.68 -10.42 16.80
C GLY A 249 9.81 -9.39 16.73
N THR A 250 10.08 -8.72 17.85
CA THR A 250 11.23 -7.82 18.01
C THR A 250 12.48 -8.64 18.32
N PRO A 251 13.66 -8.33 17.72
CA PRO A 251 14.92 -9.01 18.04
C PRO A 251 15.32 -8.95 19.53
N GLN A 252 14.78 -7.99 20.27
CA GLN A 252 15.04 -7.80 21.71
C GLN A 252 14.10 -8.64 22.61
N HIS A 253 13.19 -9.42 22.02
CA HIS A 253 12.29 -10.35 22.71
C HIS A 253 12.53 -11.83 22.37
N ILE A 254 13.70 -12.19 21.82
CA ILE A 254 14.21 -13.58 21.94
C ILE A 254 14.82 -13.71 23.35
N GLY A 255 13.97 -13.59 24.35
CA GLY A 255 14.35 -13.52 25.75
C GLY A 255 13.23 -13.96 26.69
N TRP A 256 12.15 -14.56 26.18
CA TRP A 256 11.27 -15.49 26.90
C TRP A 256 10.14 -15.93 25.96
N LEU A 257 10.28 -17.09 25.32
CA LEU A 257 9.10 -17.91 25.03
C LEU A 257 8.95 -18.80 26.27
N PRO A 258 7.83 -18.76 27.02
CA PRO A 258 7.52 -19.90 27.86
C PRO A 258 7.38 -21.09 26.91
N SER A 259 8.26 -22.07 27.09
CA SER A 259 8.13 -23.40 26.52
C SER A 259 6.68 -23.85 26.57
N TRP A 260 6.14 -24.27 25.43
CA TRP A 260 4.89 -25.03 25.38
C TRP A 260 5.09 -26.32 26.20
N HIS A 261 4.78 -26.26 27.49
CA HIS A 261 4.57 -27.43 28.33
C HIS A 261 3.06 -27.62 28.47
N GLU A 262 2.55 -28.71 27.90
CA GLU A 262 1.33 -29.35 28.38
C GLU A 262 1.55 -29.74 29.85
N GLU A 263 1.17 -28.85 30.77
CA GLU A 263 1.01 -29.21 32.17
C GLU A 263 -0.44 -29.03 32.61
N ARG A 264 -1.00 -30.16 33.06
CA ARG A 264 -2.31 -30.30 33.67
C ARG A 264 -2.46 -29.28 34.80
N VAL A 265 -3.46 -28.40 34.68
CA VAL A 265 -3.82 -27.47 35.74
C VAL A 265 -4.50 -28.25 36.88
N GLY A 266 -3.73 -28.54 37.92
CA GLY A 266 -4.21 -28.85 39.25
C GLY A 266 -4.16 -27.59 40.12
N GLY A 267 -5.33 -27.13 40.56
CA GLY A 267 -5.53 -26.36 41.79
C GLY A 267 -4.89 -24.96 41.87
N LEU A 268 -5.68 -23.93 41.61
CA LEU A 268 -5.63 -22.65 42.34
C LEU A 268 -6.98 -21.93 42.18
N SER A 269 -7.57 -21.59 43.33
CA SER A 269 -8.93 -21.06 43.49
C SER A 269 -9.16 -19.69 42.82
N LEU A 270 -10.35 -19.53 42.24
CA LEU A 270 -10.89 -18.28 41.72
C LEU A 270 -11.42 -17.39 42.86
N PRO A 271 -11.32 -16.05 42.77
CA PRO A 271 -12.05 -15.15 43.66
C PRO A 271 -13.54 -15.02 43.26
N ASP A 272 -14.35 -14.77 44.30
CA ASP A 272 -15.82 -14.70 44.40
C ASP A 272 -16.52 -13.73 43.41
N PRO A 273 -17.60 -14.14 42.72
CA PRO A 273 -18.33 -13.34 41.74
C PRO A 273 -19.46 -12.48 42.34
N SER A 274 -19.17 -11.70 43.38
CA SER A 274 -20.16 -10.84 44.06
C SER A 274 -19.70 -9.39 44.24
N ALA A 275 -19.40 -8.67 43.15
CA ALA A 275 -19.34 -7.20 43.20
C ALA A 275 -19.54 -6.58 41.81
N LEU A 276 -20.38 -5.54 41.78
CA LEU A 276 -20.67 -4.61 40.68
C LEU A 276 -21.84 -5.00 39.77
N THR A 277 -23.00 -4.84 40.38
CA THR A 277 -24.31 -4.57 39.78
C THR A 277 -24.26 -3.45 38.72
N PHE A 278 -24.88 -3.73 37.57
CA PHE A 278 -25.32 -2.75 36.58
C PHE A 278 -26.53 -1.97 37.10
N GLN A 279 -26.59 -0.66 36.82
CA GLN A 279 -27.87 0.05 36.69
C GLN A 279 -27.97 0.61 35.26
N SER A 280 -28.93 0.06 34.51
CA SER A 280 -29.51 0.64 33.31
C SER A 280 -30.80 1.38 33.67
N GLY A 281 -31.01 2.57 33.10
CA GLY A 281 -32.30 3.25 33.13
C GLY A 281 -32.31 4.45 32.19
N ALA A 282 -33.09 4.34 31.11
CA ALA A 282 -33.27 5.35 30.08
C ALA A 282 -34.23 6.48 30.50
N THR A 283 -34.04 7.64 29.86
CA THR A 283 -35.01 8.70 29.47
C THR A 283 -35.91 9.36 30.53
N ALA A 284 -35.75 10.69 30.63
CA ALA A 284 -36.81 11.67 30.34
C ALA A 284 -36.19 12.83 29.55
#